data_AF-A0A1W1ZAZ1-F1
#
_entry.id   AF-A0A1W1ZAZ1-F1
#
_cell.length_a   1.000
_cell.length_b   1.000
_cell.length_c   1.000
_cell.angle_alpha   90.00
_cell.angle_beta   90.00
_cell.angle_gamma   90.00
#
_symmetry.space_group_name_H-M   'P 1'
#
loop_
_entity.id
_entity.type
_entity.pdbx_description
1 polymer ?
#
loop_
_entity_poly.entity_id
_entity_poly.type
_entity_poly.pdbx_seq_one_letter_code
_entity_poly.pdbx_strand_id
1 'polypeptide(L)'
;MKSFKFKLTASLFLSNFLIRLGFFLAAGILLIVFGIGHPVLIPYGLALIIFDLIVSVIETVKMIRAIDVSEHPAVQDLKRAMDGKSSGSFVSNIHSTAGRVCEYYLKQRIGKDSDVSECIKVFEDMCRSEDSIKEDMLLFESGVYLDKDTYTFSLTRQYPNGEGEYFQIYMNLKFDIRDDLRLLRESVWNEDMNIDFFEYVRKSESYKLIKNLKIRDIEIGLDET
;
A
#
# COMPACT_ATOMS: atom_id res chain seq x y z
N MET A 1 -15.05 16.41 -6.26
CA MET A 1 -15.10 14.93 -6.13
C MET A 1 -15.81 14.23 -7.30
N LYS A 2 -17.04 14.61 -7.67
CA LYS A 2 -17.79 14.01 -8.80
C LYS A 2 -17.07 14.17 -10.17
N SER A 3 -16.46 15.33 -10.42
CA SER A 3 -15.72 15.61 -11.67
C SER A 3 -14.46 14.72 -11.85
N PHE A 4 -13.73 14.43 -10.77
CA PHE A 4 -12.53 13.58 -10.83
C PHE A 4 -12.88 12.11 -11.09
N LYS A 5 -13.85 11.55 -10.33
CA LYS A 5 -14.33 10.17 -10.55
C LYS A 5 -14.85 10.01 -11.99
N PHE A 6 -15.58 10.99 -12.52
CA PHE A 6 -16.06 10.95 -13.90
C PHE A 6 -14.92 10.97 -14.94
N LYS A 7 -13.95 11.88 -14.82
CA LYS A 7 -12.82 11.98 -15.75
C LYS A 7 -11.93 10.74 -15.73
N LEU A 8 -11.67 10.18 -14.56
CA LEU A 8 -10.88 8.96 -14.39
C LEU A 8 -11.62 7.74 -14.96
N THR A 9 -12.91 7.58 -14.64
CA THR A 9 -13.76 6.54 -15.21
C THR A 9 -13.82 6.64 -16.73
N ALA A 10 -14.01 7.84 -17.28
CA ALA A 10 -14.04 8.06 -18.72
C ALA A 10 -12.70 7.77 -19.39
N SER A 11 -11.58 8.18 -18.77
CA SER A 11 -10.23 7.92 -19.29
C SER A 11 -9.86 6.45 -19.25
N LEU A 12 -10.17 5.74 -18.15
CA LEU A 12 -9.95 4.29 -18.03
C LEU A 12 -10.85 3.50 -18.97
N PHE A 13 -12.11 3.90 -19.10
CA PHE A 13 -13.03 3.31 -20.07
C PHE A 13 -12.48 3.50 -21.49
N LEU A 14 -12.11 4.72 -21.87
CA LEU A 14 -11.62 5.03 -23.21
C LEU A 14 -10.30 4.32 -23.50
N SER A 15 -9.39 4.28 -22.53
CA SER A 15 -8.11 3.58 -22.64
C SER A 15 -8.32 2.08 -22.84
N ASN A 16 -9.17 1.42 -22.05
CA ASN A 16 -9.43 -0.02 -22.22
C ASN A 16 -10.24 -0.34 -23.48
N PHE A 17 -11.21 0.50 -23.81
CA PHE A 17 -11.98 0.41 -25.05
C PHE A 17 -11.07 0.51 -26.29
N LEU A 18 -10.09 1.42 -26.28
CA LEU A 18 -9.17 1.63 -27.40
C LEU A 18 -7.99 0.64 -27.42
N ILE A 19 -7.39 0.30 -26.27
CA ILE A 19 -6.19 -0.56 -26.18
C ILE A 19 -6.52 -2.04 -26.37
N ARG A 20 -7.66 -2.51 -25.88
CA ARG A 20 -7.99 -3.95 -25.88
C ARG A 20 -8.90 -4.36 -27.04
N LEU A 21 -9.73 -3.46 -27.55
CA LEU A 21 -10.98 -3.83 -28.25
C LEU A 21 -11.25 -3.12 -29.59
N GLY A 22 -10.24 -2.49 -30.19
CA GLY A 22 -10.34 -2.03 -31.58
C GLY A 22 -10.71 -3.14 -32.58
N PHE A 23 -10.47 -4.42 -32.26
CA PHE A 23 -10.73 -5.55 -33.17
C PHE A 23 -12.23 -5.86 -33.35
N PHE A 24 -13.02 -5.99 -32.28
CA PHE A 24 -14.46 -6.32 -32.40
C PHE A 24 -15.28 -5.11 -32.83
N LEU A 25 -14.89 -3.90 -32.42
CA LEU A 25 -15.43 -2.66 -32.96
C LEU A 25 -15.15 -2.54 -34.46
N ALA A 26 -13.89 -2.71 -34.89
CA ALA A 26 -13.53 -2.66 -36.31
C ALA A 26 -14.20 -3.77 -37.12
N ALA A 27 -14.27 -5.00 -36.59
CA ALA A 27 -14.96 -6.13 -37.21
C ALA A 27 -16.48 -5.88 -37.33
N GLY A 28 -17.09 -5.33 -36.28
CA GLY A 28 -18.50 -4.96 -36.28
C GLY A 28 -18.81 -3.85 -37.30
N ILE A 29 -17.96 -2.81 -37.35
CA ILE A 29 -18.04 -1.74 -38.35
C ILE A 29 -17.86 -2.31 -39.77
N LEU A 30 -16.87 -3.20 -39.98
CA LEU A 30 -16.65 -3.88 -41.25
C LEU A 30 -17.91 -4.64 -41.68
N LEU A 31 -18.49 -5.45 -40.79
CA LEU A 31 -19.70 -6.23 -41.09
C LEU A 31 -20.91 -5.35 -41.42
N ILE A 32 -21.03 -4.18 -40.80
CA ILE A 32 -22.08 -3.21 -41.13
C ILE A 32 -21.83 -2.59 -42.51
N VAL A 33 -20.59 -2.20 -42.82
CA VAL A 33 -20.20 -1.60 -44.11
C VAL A 33 -20.36 -2.60 -45.26
N PHE A 34 -19.89 -3.84 -45.11
CA PHE A 34 -20.07 -4.91 -46.09
C PHE A 34 -21.52 -5.45 -46.11
N GLY A 35 -22.25 -5.31 -45.00
CA GLY A 35 -23.65 -5.70 -44.86
C GLY A 35 -24.63 -4.81 -45.63
N ILE A 36 -24.20 -3.67 -46.18
CA ILE A 36 -25.02 -2.85 -47.09
C ILE A 36 -25.47 -3.66 -48.31
N GLY A 37 -24.66 -4.63 -48.77
CA GLY A 37 -25.03 -5.58 -49.82
C GLY A 37 -25.67 -6.89 -49.34
N HIS A 38 -25.60 -7.19 -48.04
CA HIS A 38 -26.12 -8.41 -47.42
C HIS A 38 -26.74 -8.10 -46.06
N PRO A 39 -28.06 -7.82 -46.01
CA PRO A 39 -28.74 -7.31 -44.81
C PRO A 39 -28.60 -8.21 -43.57
N VAL A 40 -28.34 -9.51 -43.79
CA VAL A 40 -28.13 -10.51 -42.74
C VAL A 40 -26.86 -10.22 -41.90
N LEU A 41 -25.86 -9.50 -42.43
CA LEU A 41 -24.61 -9.20 -41.73
C LEU A 41 -24.70 -8.02 -40.75
N ILE A 42 -25.65 -7.11 -40.98
CA ILE A 42 -25.89 -5.92 -40.15
C ILE A 42 -26.19 -6.28 -38.69
N PRO A 43 -27.10 -7.22 -38.36
CA PRO A 43 -27.37 -7.58 -36.97
C PRO A 43 -26.16 -8.22 -36.26
N TYR A 44 -25.32 -8.98 -36.97
CA TYR A 44 -24.08 -9.52 -36.39
C TYR A 44 -23.06 -8.43 -36.10
N GLY A 45 -22.92 -7.45 -37.00
CA GLY A 45 -22.04 -6.30 -36.75
C GLY A 45 -22.48 -5.47 -35.55
N LEU A 46 -23.79 -5.22 -35.40
CA LEU A 46 -24.35 -4.54 -34.22
C LEU A 46 -24.14 -5.36 -32.94
N ALA A 47 -24.34 -6.68 -32.99
CA ALA A 47 -24.13 -7.56 -31.84
C ALA A 47 -22.68 -7.53 -31.35
N LEU A 48 -21.69 -7.49 -32.25
CA LEU A 48 -20.28 -7.37 -31.89
C LEU A 48 -19.96 -6.04 -31.19
N ILE A 49 -20.51 -4.94 -31.69
CA ILE A 49 -20.32 -3.60 -31.09
C ILE A 49 -20.96 -3.54 -29.69
N ILE A 50 -22.16 -4.10 -29.53
CA ILE A 50 -22.86 -4.14 -28.24
C ILE A 50 -22.12 -5.03 -27.25
N PHE A 51 -21.66 -6.21 -27.68
CA PHE A 51 -20.89 -7.12 -26.86
C PHE A 51 -19.61 -6.45 -26.34
N ASP A 52 -18.88 -5.78 -27.24
CA ASP A 52 -17.68 -5.03 -26.91
C ASP A 52 -17.95 -3.92 -25.87
N LEU A 53 -19.03 -3.15 -26.07
CA LEU A 53 -19.46 -2.12 -25.13
C LEU A 53 -19.76 -2.70 -23.72
N ILE A 54 -20.48 -3.83 -23.65
CA ILE A 54 -20.84 -4.47 -22.39
C ILE A 54 -19.60 -4.96 -21.64
N VAL A 55 -18.67 -5.65 -22.34
CA VAL A 55 -17.44 -6.14 -21.72
C VAL A 55 -16.59 -4.97 -21.20
N SER A 56 -16.46 -3.90 -21.99
CA SER A 56 -15.74 -2.69 -21.62
C SER A 56 -16.32 -2.03 -20.36
N VAL A 57 -17.66 -2.01 -20.21
CA VAL A 57 -18.32 -1.52 -19.00
C VAL A 57 -18.05 -2.43 -17.80
N ILE A 58 -18.16 -3.76 -17.95
CA ILE A 58 -17.93 -4.72 -16.85
C ILE A 58 -16.51 -4.61 -16.31
N GLU A 59 -15.50 -4.53 -17.19
CA GLU A 59 -14.10 -4.42 -16.76
C GLU A 59 -13.79 -3.05 -16.14
N THR A 60 -14.34 -1.98 -16.71
CA THR A 60 -14.26 -0.65 -16.12
C THR A 60 -14.86 -0.65 -14.71
N VAL A 61 -16.01 -1.32 -14.51
CA VAL A 61 -16.60 -1.48 -13.17
C VAL A 61 -15.71 -2.32 -12.25
N LYS A 62 -15.07 -3.38 -12.74
CA LYS A 62 -14.12 -4.18 -11.93
C LYS A 62 -12.90 -3.36 -11.50
N MET A 63 -12.31 -2.58 -12.40
CA MET A 63 -11.21 -1.66 -12.08
C MET A 63 -11.65 -0.54 -11.15
N ILE A 64 -12.84 0.04 -11.37
CA ILE A 64 -13.38 1.06 -10.46
C ILE A 64 -13.64 0.48 -9.08
N ARG A 65 -14.11 -0.75 -8.95
CA ARG A 65 -14.25 -1.44 -7.66
C ARG A 65 -12.90 -1.69 -6.99
N ALA A 66 -11.84 -1.94 -7.77
CA ALA A 66 -10.47 -2.00 -7.26
C ALA A 66 -9.95 -0.59 -6.85
N ILE A 67 -10.39 0.47 -7.52
CA ILE A 67 -10.06 1.88 -7.21
C ILE A 67 -10.93 2.44 -6.07
N ASP A 68 -12.09 1.85 -5.75
CA ASP A 68 -12.97 2.27 -4.66
C ASP A 68 -12.34 1.99 -3.28
N VAL A 69 -11.15 1.39 -3.25
CA VAL A 69 -10.13 1.65 -2.22
C VAL A 69 -9.61 3.09 -2.38
N SER A 70 -10.51 4.08 -2.35
CA SER A 70 -10.16 5.49 -2.61
C SER A 70 -9.23 6.10 -1.55
N GLU A 71 -9.03 5.38 -0.46
CA GLU A 71 -8.04 5.65 0.58
C GLU A 71 -6.64 5.12 0.25
N HIS A 72 -6.50 4.24 -0.74
CA HIS A 72 -5.21 3.67 -1.10
C HIS A 72 -4.24 4.77 -1.57
N PRO A 73 -3.04 4.89 -0.98
CA PRO A 73 -2.12 5.98 -1.27
C PRO A 73 -1.76 6.13 -2.74
N ALA A 74 -1.50 5.02 -3.45
CA ALA A 74 -1.23 5.06 -4.89
C ALA A 74 -2.35 5.74 -5.71
N VAL A 75 -3.62 5.59 -5.31
CA VAL A 75 -4.76 6.24 -5.96
C VAL A 75 -4.80 7.73 -5.64
N GLN A 76 -4.44 8.11 -4.41
CA GLN A 76 -4.34 9.52 -3.99
C GLN A 76 -3.19 10.25 -4.70
N ASP A 77 -2.06 9.58 -4.89
CA ASP A 77 -0.89 10.17 -5.54
C ASP A 77 -1.10 10.29 -7.05
N LEU A 78 -1.73 9.29 -7.68
CA LEU A 78 -2.21 9.40 -9.06
C LEU A 78 -3.14 10.61 -9.23
N LYS A 79 -4.06 10.82 -8.29
CA LYS A 79 -4.95 11.99 -8.29
C LYS A 79 -4.18 13.31 -8.18
N ARG A 80 -3.19 13.40 -7.28
CA ARG A 80 -2.34 14.61 -7.13
C ARG A 80 -1.52 14.90 -8.40
N ALA A 81 -0.96 13.86 -9.02
CA ALA A 81 -0.21 13.99 -10.27
C ALA A 81 -1.10 14.49 -11.42
N MET A 82 -2.30 13.92 -11.56
CA MET A 82 -3.29 14.36 -12.56
C MET A 82 -3.81 15.78 -12.31
N ASP A 83 -3.90 16.21 -11.06
CA ASP A 83 -4.29 17.57 -10.68
C ASP A 83 -3.13 18.58 -10.83
N GLY A 84 -1.95 18.16 -11.32
CA GLY A 84 -0.79 19.02 -11.59
C GLY A 84 -0.11 19.58 -10.33
N LYS A 85 -0.32 18.95 -9.17
CA LYS A 85 0.17 19.43 -7.87
C LYS A 85 1.43 18.71 -7.36
N SER A 86 2.09 17.91 -8.18
CA SER A 86 3.34 17.23 -7.83
C SER A 86 4.50 18.23 -7.85
N SER A 87 4.96 18.66 -6.67
CA SER A 87 6.08 19.62 -6.52
C SER A 87 7.40 19.01 -6.05
N GLY A 88 7.57 17.68 -6.13
CA GLY A 88 8.80 16.97 -5.73
C GLY A 88 9.49 16.25 -6.88
N SER A 89 10.72 15.77 -6.66
CA SER A 89 11.43 14.92 -7.63
C SER A 89 10.64 13.63 -7.90
N PHE A 90 10.70 13.12 -9.13
CA PHE A 90 9.95 11.92 -9.51
C PHE A 90 10.33 10.70 -8.66
N VAL A 91 11.60 10.61 -8.25
CA VAL A 91 12.15 9.51 -7.43
C VAL A 91 11.65 9.59 -5.99
N SER A 92 11.74 10.75 -5.33
CA SER A 92 11.18 10.95 -3.98
C SER A 92 9.67 10.71 -3.95
N ASN A 93 8.94 11.11 -5.01
CA ASN A 93 7.51 10.82 -5.14
C ASN A 93 7.21 9.30 -5.19
N ILE A 94 8.06 8.48 -5.82
CA ILE A 94 7.91 7.02 -5.85
C ILE A 94 8.18 6.41 -4.48
N HIS A 95 9.31 6.76 -3.85
CA HIS A 95 9.71 6.23 -2.55
C HIS A 95 8.72 6.60 -1.44
N SER A 96 8.19 7.83 -1.46
CA SER A 96 7.15 8.25 -0.54
C SER A 96 5.83 7.51 -0.78
N THR A 97 5.49 7.19 -2.04
CA THR A 97 4.28 6.41 -2.37
C THR A 97 4.42 4.98 -1.85
N ALA A 98 5.59 4.35 -2.04
CA ALA A 98 5.87 3.02 -1.50
C ALA A 98 5.72 2.98 0.03
N GLY A 99 6.26 4.00 0.72
CA GLY A 99 6.13 4.17 2.17
C GLY A 99 4.68 4.25 2.62
N ARG A 100 3.88 5.08 1.94
CA ARG A 100 2.45 5.21 2.25
C ARG A 100 1.71 3.90 2.01
N VAL A 101 2.04 3.16 0.94
CA VAL A 101 1.43 1.84 0.67
C VAL A 101 1.74 0.85 1.79
N CYS A 102 2.97 0.83 2.30
CA CYS A 102 3.36 0.01 3.45
C CYS A 102 2.60 0.43 4.72
N GLU A 103 2.56 1.73 5.02
CA GLU A 103 1.79 2.27 6.15
C GLU A 103 0.30 1.87 6.07
N TYR A 104 -0.30 1.99 4.88
CA TYR A 104 -1.68 1.56 4.62
C TYR A 104 -1.85 0.06 4.86
N TYR A 105 -0.95 -0.77 4.34
CA TYR A 105 -0.97 -2.22 4.56
C TYR A 105 -0.97 -2.59 6.05
N LEU A 106 -0.11 -1.94 6.85
CA LEU A 106 -0.06 -2.15 8.30
C LEU A 106 -1.38 -1.75 8.97
N LYS A 107 -1.89 -0.53 8.67
CA LYS A 107 -3.13 -0.01 9.26
C LYS A 107 -4.38 -0.83 8.91
N GLN A 108 -4.40 -1.52 7.77
CA GLN A 108 -5.51 -2.39 7.39
C GLN A 108 -5.49 -3.75 8.08
N ARG A 109 -4.32 -4.21 8.54
CA ARG A 109 -4.14 -5.56 9.10
C ARG A 109 -3.93 -5.58 10.61
N ILE A 110 -3.51 -4.46 11.19
CA ILE A 110 -3.30 -4.33 12.64
C ILE A 110 -4.46 -3.56 13.24
N GLY A 111 -5.22 -4.24 14.10
CA GLY A 111 -6.37 -3.69 14.80
C GLY A 111 -6.12 -3.49 16.28
N LYS A 112 -7.09 -2.90 16.98
CA LYS A 112 -7.02 -2.69 18.44
C LYS A 112 -6.98 -4.00 19.25
N ASP A 113 -7.47 -5.08 18.65
CA ASP A 113 -7.54 -6.40 19.29
C ASP A 113 -6.38 -7.32 18.85
N SER A 114 -5.47 -6.83 18.00
CA SER A 114 -4.29 -7.59 17.58
C SER A 114 -3.36 -7.82 18.77
N ASP A 115 -2.81 -9.03 18.84
CA ASP A 115 -1.77 -9.36 19.82
C ASP A 115 -0.37 -8.95 19.33
N VAL A 116 0.59 -8.93 20.24
CA VAL A 116 1.97 -8.51 19.94
C VAL A 116 2.59 -9.38 18.85
N SER A 117 2.33 -10.68 18.86
CA SER A 117 2.89 -11.60 17.88
C SER A 117 2.31 -11.38 16.49
N GLU A 118 1.02 -11.09 16.39
CA GLU A 118 0.35 -10.71 15.15
C GLU A 118 0.91 -9.40 14.60
N CYS A 119 1.04 -8.36 15.43
CA CYS A 119 1.60 -7.08 15.02
C CYS A 119 3.02 -7.24 14.43
N ILE A 120 3.90 -7.96 15.12
CA ILE A 120 5.27 -8.22 14.64
C ILE A 120 5.25 -9.02 13.34
N LYS A 121 4.37 -10.03 13.23
CA LYS A 121 4.26 -10.83 12.01
C LYS A 121 3.80 -9.99 10.82
N VAL A 122 2.79 -9.13 11.00
CA VAL A 122 2.30 -8.26 9.91
C VAL A 122 3.37 -7.26 9.48
N PHE A 123 4.14 -6.72 10.42
CA PHE A 123 5.28 -5.85 10.12
C PHE A 123 6.39 -6.60 9.36
N GLU A 124 6.74 -7.81 9.82
CA GLU A 124 7.68 -8.68 9.12
C GLU A 124 7.21 -9.03 7.71
N ASP A 125 5.94 -9.40 7.54
CA ASP A 125 5.36 -9.70 6.24
C ASP A 125 5.47 -8.49 5.32
N MET A 126 5.23 -7.27 5.82
CA MET A 126 5.43 -6.03 5.06
C MET A 126 6.89 -5.89 4.60
N CYS A 127 7.85 -6.07 5.51
CA CYS A 127 9.27 -5.99 5.20
C CYS A 127 9.75 -7.08 4.21
N ARG A 128 9.17 -8.29 4.26
CA ARG A 128 9.55 -9.43 3.41
C ARG A 128 8.77 -9.53 2.10
N SER A 129 7.66 -8.79 1.96
CA SER A 129 6.76 -8.89 0.80
C SER A 129 7.29 -8.23 -0.49
N GLU A 130 8.42 -7.54 -0.39
CA GLU A 130 9.12 -6.93 -1.52
C GLU A 130 10.46 -7.66 -1.73
N ASP A 131 10.94 -7.72 -2.98
CA ASP A 131 12.35 -8.00 -3.32
C ASP A 131 13.24 -6.84 -2.79
N SER A 132 13.15 -6.57 -1.49
CA SER A 132 13.48 -5.32 -0.82
C SER A 132 14.85 -4.86 -1.26
N ILE A 133 14.85 -3.63 -1.79
CA ILE A 133 16.00 -2.79 -2.07
C ILE A 133 17.04 -3.07 -0.98
N LYS A 134 18.21 -3.58 -1.38
CA LYS A 134 19.25 -4.17 -0.49
C LYS A 134 19.81 -3.23 0.59
N GLU A 135 19.30 -2.02 0.67
CA GLU A 135 19.78 -0.90 1.47
C GLU A 135 18.79 -0.54 2.60
N ASP A 136 17.72 -1.31 2.77
CA ASP A 136 16.77 -1.09 3.86
C ASP A 136 17.38 -1.50 5.21
N MET A 137 17.27 -0.59 6.17
CA MET A 137 17.70 -0.79 7.55
C MET A 137 16.48 -1.03 8.44
N LEU A 138 16.61 -1.97 9.37
CA LEU A 138 15.58 -2.26 10.37
C LEU A 138 16.11 -1.93 11.76
N LEU A 139 15.29 -1.24 12.53
CA LEU A 139 15.59 -0.86 13.91
C LEU A 139 14.52 -1.44 14.83
N PHE A 140 14.97 -2.09 15.89
CA PHE A 140 14.15 -2.46 17.03
C PHE A 140 14.55 -1.60 18.22
N GLU A 141 13.59 -0.91 18.82
CA GLU A 141 13.80 -0.21 20.08
C GLU A 141 12.70 -0.52 21.08
N SER A 142 13.06 -0.49 22.36
CA SER A 142 12.07 -0.56 23.42
C SER A 142 12.53 0.19 24.65
N GLY A 143 11.58 0.71 25.41
CA GLY A 143 11.86 1.41 26.66
C GLY A 143 10.78 2.40 27.08
N VAL A 144 11.01 3.06 28.21
CA VAL A 144 10.24 4.20 28.70
C VAL A 144 10.98 5.48 28.31
N TYR A 145 10.37 6.31 27.47
CA TYR A 145 10.95 7.59 27.03
C TYR A 145 10.59 8.71 28.03
N LEU A 146 11.52 9.66 28.23
CA LEU A 146 11.51 10.70 29.27
C LEU A 146 10.43 11.77 29.01
N ASP A 147 9.17 11.40 29.18
CA ASP A 147 7.95 12.21 28.99
C ASP A 147 6.72 11.30 28.82
N LYS A 148 6.90 10.01 28.54
CA LYS A 148 5.82 9.06 28.29
C LYS A 148 5.45 8.28 29.56
N ASP A 149 4.15 8.10 29.74
CA ASP A 149 3.55 7.26 30.78
C ASP A 149 3.42 5.78 30.35
N THR A 150 4.07 5.41 29.25
CA THR A 150 3.96 4.09 28.62
C THR A 150 5.33 3.52 28.31
N TYR A 151 5.42 2.20 28.42
CA TYR A 151 6.52 1.44 27.84
C TYR A 151 6.23 1.24 26.34
N THR A 152 7.20 1.55 25.49
CA THR A 152 7.06 1.45 24.03
C THR A 152 7.92 0.31 23.50
N PHE A 153 7.36 -0.47 22.58
CA PHE A 153 8.07 -1.45 21.76
C PHE A 153 7.92 -1.01 20.30
N SER A 154 9.03 -0.65 19.66
CA SER A 154 9.08 0.00 18.36
C SER A 154 9.81 -0.86 17.34
N LEU A 155 9.21 -0.97 16.15
CA LEU A 155 9.86 -1.52 14.96
C LEU A 155 9.83 -0.45 13.87
N THR A 156 10.99 -0.21 13.26
CA THR A 156 11.16 0.77 12.19
C THR A 156 11.84 0.14 10.98
N ARG A 157 11.30 0.41 9.80
CA ARG A 157 11.93 0.15 8.50
C ARG A 157 12.34 1.49 7.92
N GLN A 158 13.63 1.64 7.64
CA GLN A 158 14.22 2.84 7.08
C GLN A 158 14.80 2.53 5.70
N TYR A 159 14.54 3.40 4.72
CA TYR A 159 15.06 3.24 3.36
C TYR A 159 15.35 4.60 2.71
N PRO A 160 16.32 4.68 1.79
CA PRO A 160 16.72 5.95 1.18
C PRO A 160 15.57 6.63 0.43
N ASN A 161 15.46 7.96 0.55
CA ASN A 161 14.49 8.76 -0.23
C ASN A 161 15.01 9.16 -1.64
N GLY A 162 16.28 8.86 -1.93
CA GLY A 162 16.97 9.21 -3.18
C GLY A 162 17.60 10.61 -3.19
N GLU A 163 17.47 11.38 -2.11
CA GLU A 163 17.99 12.75 -1.95
C GLU A 163 18.99 12.87 -0.77
N GLY A 164 19.44 11.73 -0.23
CA GLY A 164 20.42 11.66 0.88
C GLY A 164 19.79 11.63 2.27
N GLU A 165 18.46 11.65 2.34
CA GLU A 165 17.65 11.46 3.54
C GLU A 165 16.94 10.09 3.47
N TYR A 166 16.13 9.79 4.49
CA TYR A 166 15.46 8.50 4.58
C TYR A 166 13.98 8.65 4.88
N PHE A 167 13.19 7.76 4.30
CA PHE A 167 11.84 7.49 4.78
C PHE A 167 11.88 6.44 5.88
N GLN A 168 11.06 6.63 6.91
CA GLN A 168 10.94 5.73 8.05
C GLN A 168 9.47 5.32 8.24
N ILE A 169 9.18 4.04 8.02
CA ILE A 169 7.90 3.43 8.40
C ILE A 169 8.09 2.84 9.78
N TYR A 170 7.26 3.23 10.74
CA TYR A 170 7.37 2.74 12.11
C TYR A 170 6.04 2.18 12.62
N MET A 171 6.17 1.26 13.58
CA MET A 171 5.09 0.73 14.40
C MET A 171 5.51 0.74 15.87
N ASN A 172 4.77 1.46 16.69
CA ASN A 172 4.95 1.55 18.13
C ASN A 172 3.79 0.87 18.85
N LEU A 173 4.10 -0.16 19.63
CA LEU A 173 3.17 -0.79 20.55
C LEU A 173 3.39 -0.20 21.95
N LYS A 174 2.36 0.40 22.53
CA LYS A 174 2.43 1.05 23.84
C LYS A 174 1.76 0.19 24.90
N PHE A 175 2.40 0.09 26.06
CA PHE A 175 1.94 -0.70 27.20
C PHE A 175 1.96 0.14 28.48
N ASP A 176 1.12 -0.22 29.44
CA ASP A 176 1.21 0.34 30.78
C ASP A 176 2.53 -0.06 31.44
N ILE A 177 3.15 0.90 32.12
CA ILE A 177 4.44 0.69 32.79
C ILE A 177 4.27 -0.31 33.94
N ARG A 178 5.10 -1.35 33.93
CA ARG A 178 5.32 -2.29 35.04
C ARG A 178 6.72 -2.13 35.59
N ASP A 179 6.96 -2.59 36.82
CA ASP A 179 8.28 -2.47 37.47
C ASP A 179 9.40 -3.18 36.70
N ASP A 180 9.10 -4.32 36.07
CA ASP A 180 10.04 -5.07 35.22
C ASP A 180 10.28 -4.43 33.84
N LEU A 181 9.41 -3.51 33.41
CA LEU A 181 9.57 -2.76 32.16
C LEU A 181 10.26 -1.41 32.37
N ARG A 182 10.25 -0.85 33.59
CA ARG A 182 10.76 0.51 33.89
C ARG A 182 12.21 0.74 33.50
N LEU A 183 13.06 -0.25 33.74
CA LEU A 183 14.51 -0.16 33.50
C LEU A 183 14.93 -0.89 32.22
N LEU A 184 14.00 -1.59 31.57
CA LEU A 184 14.30 -2.35 30.38
C LEU A 184 14.40 -1.43 29.18
N ARG A 185 15.54 -1.46 28.51
CA ARG A 185 15.76 -0.74 27.25
C ARG A 185 16.58 -1.62 26.31
N GLU A 186 16.10 -1.75 25.08
CA GLU A 186 16.82 -2.42 24.00
C GLU A 186 16.81 -1.49 22.79
N SER A 187 17.89 -1.44 22.02
CA SER A 187 18.00 -0.68 20.77
C SER A 187 19.03 -1.37 19.89
N VAL A 188 18.60 -1.90 18.75
CA VAL A 188 19.43 -2.73 17.88
C VAL A 188 19.05 -2.55 16.42
N TRP A 189 20.05 -2.32 15.57
CA TRP A 189 19.91 -2.35 14.11
C TRP A 189 20.15 -3.75 13.56
N ASN A 190 19.49 -4.09 12.44
CA ASN A 190 19.75 -5.34 11.72
C ASN A 190 21.20 -5.47 11.24
N GLU A 191 21.87 -4.37 10.94
CA GLU A 191 23.27 -4.36 10.49
C GLU A 191 24.25 -4.75 11.60
N ASP A 192 23.87 -4.57 12.87
CA ASP A 192 24.70 -4.88 14.04
C ASP A 192 24.65 -6.36 14.44
N MET A 193 23.93 -7.21 13.70
CA MET A 193 23.68 -8.61 14.08
C MET A 193 23.95 -9.64 12.98
N ASN A 194 24.32 -10.84 13.43
CA ASN A 194 24.58 -12.01 12.58
C ASN A 194 23.42 -13.01 12.53
N ILE A 195 22.26 -12.63 13.04
CA ILE A 195 21.04 -13.46 13.05
C ILE A 195 19.91 -12.70 12.36
N ASP A 196 18.83 -13.39 12.01
CA ASP A 196 17.66 -12.75 11.44
C ASP A 196 17.06 -11.73 12.43
N PHE A 197 16.77 -10.52 11.93
CA PHE A 197 16.28 -9.42 12.74
C PHE A 197 14.99 -9.77 13.49
N PHE A 198 14.02 -10.38 12.82
CA PHE A 198 12.75 -10.73 13.45
C PHE A 198 12.86 -11.96 14.36
N GLU A 199 13.84 -12.83 14.13
CA GLU A 199 14.23 -13.87 15.08
C GLU A 199 14.80 -13.25 16.38
N TYR A 200 15.68 -12.25 16.28
CA TYR A 200 16.19 -11.52 17.45
C TYR A 200 15.05 -10.84 18.22
N VAL A 201 14.19 -10.09 17.53
CA VAL A 201 13.05 -9.38 18.13
C VAL A 201 12.18 -10.33 18.96
N ARG A 202 11.89 -11.54 18.47
CA ARG A 202 11.10 -12.56 19.21
C ARG A 202 11.85 -13.24 20.35
N LYS A 203 13.17 -13.10 20.41
CA LYS A 203 14.02 -13.61 21.50
C LYS A 203 14.42 -12.54 22.51
N SER A 204 14.15 -11.26 22.21
CA SER A 204 14.42 -10.11 23.08
C SER A 204 13.74 -10.24 24.43
N GLU A 205 14.32 -9.61 25.45
CA GLU A 205 13.74 -9.64 26.79
C GLU A 205 12.43 -8.84 26.84
N SER A 206 12.41 -7.72 26.13
CA SER A 206 11.24 -6.89 25.91
C SER A 206 10.08 -7.71 25.37
N TYR A 207 10.29 -8.48 24.28
CA TYR A 207 9.22 -9.31 23.71
C TYR A 207 8.68 -10.35 24.71
N LYS A 208 9.55 -11.04 25.45
CA LYS A 208 9.13 -12.05 26.42
C LYS A 208 8.20 -11.48 27.49
N LEU A 209 8.45 -10.25 27.93
CA LEU A 209 7.68 -9.58 28.98
C LEU A 209 6.36 -9.00 28.47
N ILE A 210 6.30 -8.56 27.20
CA ILE A 210 5.10 -7.93 26.63
C ILE A 210 4.19 -8.88 25.83
N LYS A 211 4.66 -10.04 25.37
CA LYS A 211 3.93 -10.88 24.39
C LYS A 211 2.50 -11.25 24.77
N ASN A 212 2.22 -11.33 26.08
CA ASN A 212 0.91 -11.68 26.63
C ASN A 212 0.19 -10.48 27.28
N LEU A 213 0.75 -9.28 27.15
CA LEU A 213 0.15 -8.06 27.68
C LEU A 213 -0.87 -7.50 26.70
N LYS A 214 -1.89 -6.84 27.26
CA LYS A 214 -2.81 -6.04 26.47
C LYS A 214 -2.09 -4.80 25.97
N ILE A 215 -2.15 -4.59 24.66
CA ILE A 215 -1.64 -3.37 24.04
C ILE A 215 -2.59 -2.22 24.41
N ARG A 216 -2.03 -1.12 24.93
CA ARG A 216 -2.79 0.08 25.30
C ARG A 216 -3.09 0.93 24.06
N ASP A 217 -2.11 1.10 23.20
CA ASP A 217 -2.21 1.91 21.99
C ASP A 217 -1.23 1.39 20.93
N ILE A 218 -1.61 1.55 19.66
CA ILE A 218 -0.81 1.17 18.49
C ILE A 218 -0.69 2.41 17.62
N GLU A 219 0.54 2.81 17.36
CA GLU A 219 0.85 3.96 16.51
C GLU A 219 1.66 3.49 15.31
N ILE A 220 1.15 3.75 14.11
CA ILE A 220 1.78 3.40 12.84
C ILE A 220 1.87 4.68 12.00
N GLY A 221 3.06 4.97 11.48
CA GLY A 221 3.31 6.18 10.71
C GLY A 221 4.42 6.04 9.68
N LEU A 222 4.57 7.10 8.89
CA LEU A 222 5.60 7.30 7.89
C LEU A 222 6.17 8.71 8.06
N ASP A 223 7.46 8.81 8.34
CA ASP A 223 8.19 10.07 8.47
C ASP A 223 9.34 10.14 7.45
N GLU A 224 9.88 11.35 7.23
CA GLU A 224 11.08 11.64 6.43
C GLU A 224 12.08 12.38 7.33
N THR A 225 13.36 11.98 7.29
CA THR A 225 14.42 12.44 8.20
C THR A 225 15.21 13.62 7.68
#